data_AF-A0A820QWQ8-F1
#
_entry.id   AF-A0A820QWQ8-F1
#
_cell.length_a   1.000
_cell.length_b   1.000
_cell.length_c   1.000
_cell.angle_alpha   90.00
_cell.angle_beta   90.00
_cell.angle_gamma   90.00
#
_symmetry.space_group_name_H-M   'P 1'
#
loop_
_entity.id
_entity.type
_entity.pdbx_description
1 polymer ?
#
loop_
_entity_poly.entity_id
_entity_poly.type
_entity_poly.pdbx_seq_one_letter_code
_entity_poly.pdbx_strand_id
1 'polypeptide(L)'
;STHICDHLIIYINRLLDLFDSDCLQMRNCLLNICVNIIRYCSSLSEYKELRGELFLLIIDQYFLDSNVHVRSHAIGLCINLVESKLIPTKFYCHLTQATIERMNDISCIVRKHAIQLATKLLKFNPYIDRVSFLSK
;
A
#
# COMPACT_ATOMS: atom_id res chain seq x y z
N SER A 1 4.24 -20.39 -1.77
CA SER A 1 3.92 -18.95 -1.89
C SER A 1 4.94 -18.24 -2.78
N THR A 2 6.23 -18.37 -2.46
CA THR A 2 7.41 -17.97 -3.26
C THR A 2 7.26 -18.21 -4.77
N HIS A 3 7.11 -19.47 -5.20
CA HIS A 3 7.02 -19.81 -6.63
C HIS A 3 5.87 -19.14 -7.39
N ILE A 4 4.74 -18.84 -6.73
CA ILE A 4 3.60 -18.18 -7.39
C ILE A 4 3.93 -16.71 -7.66
N CYS A 5 4.58 -16.04 -6.71
CA CYS A 5 4.93 -14.63 -6.87
C CYS A 5 5.95 -14.42 -7.99
N ASP A 6 6.92 -15.33 -8.15
CA ASP A 6 7.86 -15.29 -9.28
C ASP A 6 7.14 -15.31 -10.63
N HIS A 7 6.16 -16.21 -10.80
CA HIS A 7 5.35 -16.26 -12.01
C HIS A 7 4.49 -15.01 -12.20
N LEU A 8 3.89 -14.48 -11.13
CA LEU A 8 3.07 -13.26 -11.21
C LEU A 8 3.90 -12.03 -11.61
N ILE A 9 5.16 -11.94 -11.14
CA ILE A 9 6.07 -10.84 -11.50
C ILE A 9 6.34 -10.84 -13.00
N ILE A 10 6.55 -12.01 -13.63
CA ILE A 10 6.78 -12.11 -15.08
C ILE A 10 5.62 -11.51 -15.88
N TYR A 11 4.39 -11.65 -15.40
CA TYR A 11 3.19 -11.16 -16.06
C TYR A 11 2.67 -9.83 -15.50
N ILE A 12 3.42 -9.16 -14.59
CA ILE A 12 2.89 -8.03 -13.82
C ILE A 12 2.37 -6.91 -14.72
N ASN A 13 3.09 -6.54 -15.77
CA ASN A 13 2.67 -5.48 -16.68
C ASN A 13 1.31 -5.77 -17.34
N ARG A 14 1.04 -7.03 -17.74
CA ARG A 14 -0.26 -7.42 -18.29
C ARG A 14 -1.36 -7.46 -17.22
N LEU A 15 -0.99 -7.82 -15.99
CA LEU A 15 -1.93 -7.80 -14.88
C LEU A 15 -2.32 -6.37 -14.52
N LEU A 16 -1.40 -5.41 -14.65
CA LEU A 16 -1.66 -4.00 -14.37
C LEU A 16 -2.70 -3.39 -15.32
N ASP A 17 -2.89 -3.93 -16.53
CA ASP A 17 -3.98 -3.52 -17.43
C ASP A 17 -5.38 -3.75 -16.81
N LEU A 18 -5.48 -4.63 -15.80
CA LEU A 18 -6.73 -4.88 -15.08
C LEU A 18 -7.08 -3.79 -14.06
N PHE A 19 -6.18 -2.82 -13.85
CA PHE A 19 -6.41 -1.68 -12.97
C PHE A 19 -7.63 -0.87 -13.42
N ASP A 20 -7.80 -0.65 -14.72
CA ASP A 20 -8.92 0.11 -15.28
C ASP A 20 -10.15 -0.76 -15.60
N SER A 21 -10.21 -1.99 -15.06
CA SER A 21 -11.36 -2.86 -15.25
C SER A 21 -12.63 -2.24 -14.67
N ASP A 22 -13.73 -2.24 -15.42
CA ASP A 22 -15.06 -1.86 -14.93
C ASP A 22 -15.53 -2.71 -13.73
N CYS A 23 -15.00 -3.94 -13.63
CA CYS A 23 -15.30 -4.87 -12.55
C CYS A 23 -14.48 -4.54 -11.30
N LEU A 24 -15.13 -3.99 -10.26
CA LEU A 24 -14.47 -3.65 -8.99
C LEU A 24 -13.81 -4.88 -8.32
N GLN A 25 -14.35 -6.08 -8.52
CA GLN A 25 -13.79 -7.31 -7.98
C GLN A 25 -12.46 -7.64 -8.65
N MET A 26 -12.33 -7.35 -9.95
CA MET A 26 -11.07 -7.51 -10.68
C MET A 26 -10.02 -6.52 -10.19
N ARG A 27 -10.40 -5.24 -10.03
CA ARG A 27 -9.51 -4.22 -9.47
C ARG A 27 -9.01 -4.60 -8.07
N ASN A 28 -9.91 -5.08 -7.20
CA ASN A 28 -9.56 -5.57 -5.87
C ASN A 28 -8.69 -6.83 -5.91
N CYS A 29 -8.91 -7.74 -6.86
CA CYS A 29 -8.06 -8.91 -7.06
C CYS A 29 -6.63 -8.49 -7.42
N LEU A 30 -6.48 -7.60 -8.41
CA LEU A 30 -5.19 -7.04 -8.81
C LEU A 30 -4.50 -6.36 -7.62
N LEU A 31 -5.21 -5.55 -6.85
CA LEU A 31 -4.69 -4.90 -5.66
C LEU A 31 -4.14 -5.92 -4.63
N ASN A 32 -4.85 -7.03 -4.39
CA ASN A 32 -4.35 -8.10 -3.52
C ASN A 32 -3.09 -8.77 -4.10
N ILE A 33 -3.02 -8.97 -5.42
CA ILE A 33 -1.84 -9.49 -6.11
C ILE A 33 -0.65 -8.54 -5.89
N CYS A 34 -0.83 -7.23 -6.12
CA CYS A 34 0.21 -6.22 -5.89
C CYS A 34 0.74 -6.27 -4.47
N VAL A 35 -0.13 -6.36 -3.47
CA VAL A 35 0.28 -6.43 -2.05
C VAL A 35 1.03 -7.73 -1.74
N ASN A 36 0.63 -8.87 -2.32
CA ASN A 36 1.37 -10.12 -2.15
C ASN A 36 2.76 -10.07 -2.79
N ILE A 37 2.88 -9.45 -3.97
CA ILE A 37 4.17 -9.21 -4.61
C ILE A 37 5.02 -8.27 -3.75
N ILE A 38 4.47 -7.18 -3.22
CA ILE A 38 5.20 -6.28 -2.30
C ILE A 38 5.76 -7.03 -1.09
N ARG A 39 4.96 -7.94 -0.50
CA ARG A 39 5.40 -8.80 0.62
C ARG A 39 6.54 -9.70 0.18
N TYR A 40 6.41 -10.35 -0.98
CA TYR A 40 7.43 -11.24 -1.51
C TYR A 40 8.74 -10.51 -1.82
N CYS A 41 8.67 -9.39 -2.52
CA CYS A 41 9.83 -8.56 -2.87
C CYS A 41 10.49 -7.91 -1.64
N SER A 42 9.85 -7.90 -0.47
CA SER A 42 10.39 -7.23 0.71
C SER A 42 11.70 -7.83 1.22
N SER A 43 11.93 -9.12 0.97
CA SER A 43 13.15 -9.87 1.34
C SER A 43 14.18 -9.97 0.21
N LEU A 44 13.92 -9.40 -0.97
CA LEU A 44 14.72 -9.61 -2.19
C LEU A 44 15.19 -8.25 -2.74
N SER A 45 16.49 -8.01 -2.73
CA SER A 45 17.09 -6.71 -3.13
C SER A 45 16.87 -6.38 -4.61
N GLU A 46 16.85 -7.39 -5.47
CA GLU A 46 16.66 -7.25 -6.92
C GLU A 46 15.29 -6.67 -7.30
N TYR A 47 14.26 -6.87 -6.46
CA TYR A 47 12.90 -6.36 -6.72
C TYR A 47 12.57 -5.05 -5.99
N LYS A 48 13.59 -4.30 -5.54
CA LYS A 48 13.40 -3.05 -4.79
C LYS A 48 12.64 -1.98 -5.58
N GLU A 49 12.87 -1.89 -6.89
CA GLU A 49 12.22 -0.92 -7.78
C GLU A 49 10.76 -1.29 -7.99
N LEU A 50 10.48 -2.52 -8.43
CA LEU A 50 9.12 -3.05 -8.59
C LEU A 50 8.30 -2.91 -7.31
N ARG A 51 8.87 -3.25 -6.14
CA ARG A 51 8.20 -3.06 -4.85
C ARG A 51 7.79 -1.61 -4.63
N GLY A 52 8.63 -0.67 -5.04
CA GLY A 52 8.34 0.77 -4.95
C GLY A 52 7.26 1.21 -5.91
N GLU A 53 7.32 0.78 -7.17
CA GLU A 53 6.32 1.10 -8.20
C GLU A 53 4.94 0.57 -7.82
N LEU A 54 4.85 -0.69 -7.38
CA LEU A 54 3.59 -1.27 -6.92
C LEU A 54 3.06 -0.55 -5.69
N PHE A 55 3.94 -0.08 -4.80
CA PHE A 55 3.51 0.70 -3.65
C PHE A 55 2.97 2.08 -4.05
N LEU A 56 3.63 2.75 -5.00
CA LEU A 56 3.15 4.02 -5.58
C LEU A 56 1.80 3.83 -6.28
N LEU A 57 1.61 2.75 -7.04
CA LEU A 57 0.32 2.41 -7.65
C LEU A 57 -0.81 2.35 -6.60
N ILE A 58 -0.54 1.76 -5.43
CA ILE A 58 -1.56 1.65 -4.37
C ILE A 58 -1.96 3.04 -3.84
N ILE A 59 -0.98 3.91 -3.55
CA ILE A 59 -1.24 5.20 -2.89
C ILE A 59 -1.66 6.30 -3.89
N ASP A 60 -1.18 6.25 -5.13
CA ASP A 60 -1.44 7.26 -6.15
C ASP A 60 -2.64 6.92 -7.03
N GLN A 61 -3.07 5.66 -7.07
CA GLN A 61 -4.19 5.24 -7.91
C GLN A 61 -5.30 4.58 -7.09
N TYR A 62 -5.01 3.50 -6.36
CA TYR A 62 -6.06 2.77 -5.64
C TYR A 62 -6.68 3.56 -4.48
N PHE A 63 -5.93 4.42 -3.80
CA PHE A 63 -6.50 5.35 -2.80
C PHE A 63 -7.42 6.39 -3.43
N LEU A 64 -7.36 6.60 -4.75
CA LEU A 64 -8.16 7.56 -5.51
C LEU A 64 -9.22 6.87 -6.40
N ASP A 65 -9.39 5.55 -6.29
CA ASP A 65 -10.35 4.78 -7.10
C ASP A 65 -11.76 5.37 -7.00
N SER A 66 -12.50 5.37 -8.11
CA SER A 66 -13.87 5.89 -8.15
C SER A 66 -14.82 5.13 -7.21
N ASN A 67 -14.54 3.85 -6.96
CA ASN A 67 -15.34 2.98 -6.12
C ASN A 67 -14.87 2.98 -4.66
N VAL A 68 -15.82 3.28 -3.77
CA VAL A 68 -15.60 3.34 -2.32
C VAL A 68 -15.03 2.05 -1.73
N HIS A 69 -15.44 0.88 -2.24
CA HIS A 69 -14.98 -0.41 -1.73
C HIS A 69 -13.51 -0.62 -2.07
N VAL A 70 -13.09 -0.26 -3.28
CA VAL A 70 -11.69 -0.37 -3.71
C VAL A 70 -10.81 0.57 -2.88
N ARG A 71 -11.21 1.84 -2.71
CA ARG A 71 -10.46 2.78 -1.84
C ARG A 71 -10.31 2.25 -0.41
N SER A 72 -11.41 1.80 0.19
CA SER A 72 -11.38 1.29 1.57
C SER A 72 -10.53 0.02 1.71
N HIS A 73 -10.57 -0.87 0.71
CA HIS A 73 -9.76 -2.08 0.67
C HIS A 73 -8.27 -1.77 0.54
N ALA A 74 -7.90 -0.83 -0.34
CA ALA A 74 -6.53 -0.36 -0.52
C ALA A 74 -5.93 0.18 0.79
N ILE A 75 -6.67 1.06 1.47
CA ILE A 75 -6.25 1.61 2.77
C ILE A 75 -6.14 0.48 3.81
N GLY A 76 -7.10 -0.45 3.84
CA GLY A 76 -7.07 -1.63 4.72
C GLY A 76 -5.85 -2.52 4.51
N LEU A 77 -5.42 -2.73 3.27
CA LEU A 77 -4.19 -3.48 2.97
C LEU A 77 -2.93 -2.71 3.37
N CYS A 78 -2.91 -1.38 3.19
CA CYS A 78 -1.82 -0.52 3.66
C CYS A 78 -1.65 -0.57 5.18
N ILE A 79 -2.73 -0.65 5.95
CA ILE A 79 -2.67 -0.87 7.42
C ILE A 79 -1.83 -2.12 7.71
N ASN A 80 -2.13 -3.24 7.05
CA ASN A 80 -1.41 -4.50 7.26
C ASN A 80 0.08 -4.39 6.85
N LEU A 81 0.38 -3.67 5.77
CA LEU A 81 1.77 -3.45 5.33
C LEU A 81 2.57 -2.60 6.32
N VAL A 82 1.95 -1.55 6.90
CA VAL A 82 2.57 -0.70 7.92
C VAL A 82 2.84 -1.50 9.20
N GLU A 83 1.87 -2.27 9.68
CA GLU A 83 2.03 -3.12 10.88
C GLU A 83 3.13 -4.17 10.69
N SER A 84 3.26 -4.69 9.47
CA SER A 84 4.30 -5.67 9.12
C SER A 84 5.67 -5.03 8.84
N LYS A 85 5.81 -3.70 8.94
CA LYS A 85 7.02 -2.94 8.58
C LYS A 85 7.50 -3.19 7.13
N LEU A 86 6.56 -3.39 6.22
CA LEU A 86 6.84 -3.71 4.80
C LEU A 86 6.77 -2.49 3.88
N ILE A 87 6.63 -1.29 4.43
CA ILE A 87 6.69 -0.05 3.66
C ILE A 87 8.15 0.41 3.59
N PRO A 88 8.73 0.65 2.40
CA PRO A 88 10.04 1.29 2.31
C PRO A 88 10.00 2.69 2.95
N THR A 89 10.96 2.99 3.82
CA THR A 89 11.00 4.23 4.61
C THR A 89 10.78 5.50 3.79
N LYS A 90 11.35 5.55 2.57
CA LYS A 90 11.24 6.70 1.65
C LYS A 90 9.81 7.08 1.29
N PHE A 91 8.84 6.15 1.40
CA PHE A 91 7.45 6.39 1.04
C PHE A 91 6.56 6.75 2.24
N TYR A 92 7.06 6.76 3.48
CA TYR A 92 6.22 7.04 4.65
C TYR A 92 5.64 8.46 4.65
N CYS A 93 6.38 9.45 4.15
CA CYS A 93 5.85 10.82 4.04
C CYS A 93 4.69 10.88 3.05
N HIS A 94 4.85 10.23 1.89
CA HIS A 94 3.82 10.17 0.85
C HIS A 94 2.58 9.40 1.31
N LEU A 95 2.78 8.23 1.92
CA LEU A 95 1.68 7.45 2.51
C LEU A 95 0.95 8.24 3.60
N THR A 96 1.67 8.98 4.45
CA THR A 96 1.06 9.85 5.47
C THR A 96 0.21 10.93 4.83
N GLN A 97 0.71 11.62 3.81
CA GLN A 97 -0.03 12.66 3.09
C GLN A 97 -1.30 12.11 2.44
N ALA A 98 -1.19 11.01 1.68
CA ALA A 98 -2.33 10.34 1.06
C ALA A 98 -3.37 9.88 2.10
N THR A 99 -2.91 9.42 3.27
CA THR A 99 -3.79 9.02 4.38
C THR A 99 -4.56 10.21 4.94
N ILE A 100 -3.89 11.34 5.18
CA ILE A 100 -4.52 12.58 5.68
C ILE A 100 -5.60 13.06 4.70
N GLU A 101 -5.32 13.03 3.40
CA GLU A 101 -6.31 13.40 2.39
C GLU A 101 -7.53 12.47 2.43
N ARG A 102 -7.34 11.17 2.62
CA ARG A 102 -8.45 10.20 2.74
C ARG A 102 -9.23 10.30 4.05
N MET A 103 -8.72 10.95 5.08
CA MET A 103 -9.52 11.27 6.27
C MET A 103 -10.66 12.24 5.97
N ASN A 104 -10.60 12.97 4.84
CA ASN A 104 -11.65 13.85 4.36
C ASN A 104 -12.48 13.25 3.21
N ASP A 105 -12.37 11.93 2.94
CA ASP A 105 -13.16 11.27 1.90
C ASP A 105 -14.66 11.43 2.16
N ILE A 106 -15.47 11.51 1.10
CA ILE A 106 -16.94 11.61 1.18
C ILE A 106 -17.56 10.43 1.95
N SER A 107 -16.93 9.26 1.86
CA SER A 107 -17.43 8.03 2.46
C SER A 107 -16.91 7.83 3.87
N CYS A 108 -17.82 7.57 4.81
CA CYS A 108 -17.47 7.31 6.21
C CYS A 108 -16.59 6.06 6.38
N ILE A 109 -16.75 5.02 5.54
CA ILE A 109 -15.94 3.81 5.65
C ILE A 109 -14.49 4.06 5.24
N VAL A 110 -14.26 4.90 4.24
CA VAL A 110 -12.92 5.31 3.81
C VAL A 110 -12.27 6.17 4.89
N ARG A 111 -13.00 7.16 5.43
CA ARG A 111 -12.51 7.98 6.55
C ARG A 111 -12.11 7.13 7.76
N LYS A 112 -12.93 6.13 8.12
CA LYS A 112 -12.63 5.20 9.22
C LYS A 112 -11.32 4.44 8.99
N HIS A 113 -11.12 3.87 7.80
CA HIS A 113 -9.87 3.17 7.48
C HIS A 113 -8.68 4.13 7.45
N ALA A 114 -8.85 5.35 6.94
CA ALA A 114 -7.79 6.36 6.91
C ALA A 114 -7.34 6.76 8.33
N ILE A 115 -8.28 6.98 9.25
CA ILE A 115 -7.98 7.25 10.67
C ILE A 115 -7.23 6.07 11.31
N GLN A 116 -7.64 4.83 11.00
CA GLN A 116 -6.95 3.64 11.47
C GLN A 116 -5.52 3.56 10.92
N LEU A 117 -5.33 3.83 9.63
CA LEU A 117 -4.01 3.88 9.00
C LEU A 117 -3.13 4.97 9.61
N ALA A 118 -3.66 6.17 9.83
CA ALA A 118 -2.94 7.25 10.50
C ALA A 118 -2.47 6.82 11.90
N THR A 119 -3.34 6.14 12.65
CA THR A 119 -2.99 5.59 13.97
C THR A 119 -1.85 4.58 13.87
N LYS A 120 -1.87 3.68 12.86
CA LYS A 120 -0.78 2.72 12.65
C LYS A 120 0.51 3.38 12.18
N LEU A 121 0.45 4.39 11.33
CA LEU A 121 1.62 5.14 10.88
C LEU A 121 2.37 5.79 12.04
N LEU A 122 1.64 6.36 13.01
CA LEU A 122 2.22 6.90 14.24
C LEU A 122 2.83 5.79 15.11
N LYS A 123 2.09 4.69 15.31
CA LYS A 123 2.53 3.56 16.17
C LYS A 123 3.75 2.82 15.61
N PHE A 124 3.82 2.65 14.29
CA PHE A 124 4.86 1.90 13.58
C PHE A 124 5.76 2.82 12.76
N ASN A 125 5.96 4.05 13.26
CA ASN A 125 6.79 5.05 12.61
C ASN A 125 8.27 4.60 12.56
N PRO A 126 8.90 4.50 11.38
CA PRO A 126 10.28 4.02 11.23
C PRO A 126 11.34 5.03 11.71
N TYR A 127 10.94 6.24 12.10
CA TYR A 127 11.84 7.30 12.57
C TYR A 127 11.98 7.36 14.09
N ILE A 128 11.19 6.60 14.87
CA ILE A 128 11.20 6.62 16.35
C ILE A 128 12.61 6.37 16.90
N ASP A 129 13.33 5.39 16.36
CA ASP A 129 14.68 5.03 16.85
C ASP A 129 15.76 6.06 16.47
N ARG A 130 15.46 7.04 15.61
CA ARG A 130 16.41 8.12 15.26
C ARG A 130 16.31 9.31 16.20
N VAL A 131 15.20 9.45 16.92
CA VAL A 131 14.97 10.58 17.84
C VAL A 131 15.69 10.38 19.17
N SER A 132 15.90 9.13 19.60
CA SER A 132 16.61 8.79 20.85
C SER A 132 18.12 9.08 20.83
N PHE A 133 18.71 9.40 19.66
CA PHE A 133 20.10 9.83 19.54
C PHE A 133 20.30 11.35 19.70
N LEU A 134 19.23 12.14 19.68
CA LEU A 134 19.30 13.61 19.86
C LEU A 134 19.05 14.03 21.32
N SER A 135 18.81 13.08 22.21
CA SER A 135 18.61 13.29 23.65
C SER A 135 19.78 12.80 24.51
N LYS A 136 21.00 12.73 23.96
CA LYS A 136 22.24 12.47 24.70
C LYS A 136 23.23 13.60 24.50
#